data_AF-A0A1H8Y4V2-F1
#
_entry.id   AF-A0A1H8Y4V2-F1
#
_cell.length_a   1.000
_cell.length_b   1.000
_cell.length_c   1.000
_cell.angle_alpha   90.00
_cell.angle_beta   90.00
_cell.angle_gamma   90.00
#
_symmetry.space_group_name_H-M   'P 1'
#
loop_
_entity.id
_entity.type
_entity.pdbx_description
1 polymer ?
#
loop_
_entity_poly.entity_id
_entity_poly.type
_entity_poly.pdbx_seq_one_letter_code
_entity_poly.pdbx_strand_id
1 'polypeptide(L)'
;MREMDQSSVGADRWLLGWRRFLLDAGLLVYPLVAGAGMAQYASGAGLFAGWVIVVAFCAVYALSAWLAARSRSRWFWALVGVLTLLFLAALPFARANAFFLATVIVSLAAPRLPRFAIPLVAGSALAALLVPWAVRPWQSGPGWTQTVALVFTVLMVYAFAEAIRANHALVEARAEVVRLASEAERARIARDLHDLLGHSLTAITVKSNLARRLAANGVERSVDEITEVETLSRQALADVRAAVSGYRDVTLAGELARGRELLRASGVIADLPTAADVVDGAHQELFGWVVREGLTNVARHARATRCTVVLSASALEVLDDGVGARTSAGNGLTGLRERVAEAGGRMEAGPLDPKGWRLAVVMGAPA
;
A
#
# COMPACT_ATOMS: atom_id res chain seq x y z
N MET A 1 -2.68 11.64 -12.49
CA MET A 1 -2.77 10.65 -11.39
C MET A 1 -1.54 9.72 -11.35
N ARG A 2 -0.32 10.28 -11.49
CA ARG A 2 0.95 9.54 -11.57
C ARG A 2 2.05 10.12 -10.64
N GLU A 3 1.69 11.05 -9.75
CA GLU A 3 2.65 11.82 -8.94
C GLU A 3 2.61 11.52 -7.43
N MET A 4 1.66 10.72 -6.93
CA MET A 4 1.54 10.47 -5.48
C MET A 4 2.32 9.26 -4.94
N ASP A 5 3.07 8.53 -5.77
CA ASP A 5 3.75 7.28 -5.35
C ASP A 5 5.28 7.39 -5.23
N GLN A 6 5.86 8.59 -5.42
CA GLN A 6 7.31 8.77 -5.27
C GLN A 6 7.74 9.13 -3.84
N SER A 7 6.84 9.70 -3.03
CA SER A 7 7.14 10.10 -1.65
C SER A 7 7.14 8.92 -0.66
N SER A 8 6.27 7.93 -0.85
CA SER A 8 6.20 6.69 -0.06
C SER A 8 7.46 5.82 -0.25
N VAL A 9 7.89 5.65 -1.51
CA VAL A 9 9.08 4.87 -1.87
C VAL A 9 10.38 5.53 -1.35
N GLY A 10 10.40 6.87 -1.25
CA GLY A 10 11.52 7.63 -0.68
C GLY A 10 11.64 7.47 0.84
N ALA A 11 10.52 7.54 1.56
CA ALA A 11 10.49 7.40 3.01
C ALA A 11 10.90 6.00 3.47
N ASP A 12 10.44 4.95 2.79
CA ASP A 12 10.83 3.57 3.09
C ASP A 12 12.33 3.34 2.86
N ARG A 13 12.90 3.83 1.76
CA ARG A 13 14.36 3.75 1.51
C ARG A 13 15.18 4.51 2.57
N TRP A 14 14.69 5.66 3.03
CA TRP A 14 15.36 6.47 4.03
C TRP A 14 15.31 5.80 5.42
N LEU A 15 14.17 5.25 5.81
CA LEU A 15 13.98 4.50 7.06
C LEU A 15 14.76 3.18 7.08
N LEU A 16 14.78 2.44 5.97
CA LEU A 16 15.64 1.27 5.78
C LEU A 16 17.13 1.66 5.81
N GLY A 17 17.49 2.81 5.25
CA GLY A 17 18.85 3.36 5.26
C GLY A 17 19.34 3.72 6.66
N TRP A 18 18.52 4.42 7.45
CA TRP A 18 18.86 4.84 8.83
C TRP A 18 18.97 3.64 9.78
N ARG A 19 18.05 2.67 9.69
CA ARG A 19 18.14 1.42 10.49
C ARG A 19 19.37 0.61 10.16
N ARG A 20 19.73 0.53 8.88
CA ARG A 20 20.95 -0.15 8.43
C ARG A 20 22.20 0.58 8.92
N PHE A 21 22.22 1.91 8.83
CA PHE A 21 23.30 2.74 9.35
C PHE A 21 23.46 2.61 10.88
N LEU A 22 22.36 2.53 11.64
CA LEU A 22 22.40 2.30 13.09
C LEU A 22 22.96 0.92 13.44
N LEU A 23 22.57 -0.13 12.70
CA LEU A 23 23.12 -1.48 12.89
C LEU A 23 24.62 -1.54 12.54
N ASP A 24 25.03 -0.91 11.44
CA ASP A 24 26.43 -0.83 11.03
C ASP A 24 27.25 0.02 12.01
N ALA A 25 26.69 1.11 12.55
CA ALA A 25 27.33 1.92 13.59
C ALA A 25 27.47 1.16 14.92
N GLY A 26 26.49 0.33 15.29
CA GLY A 26 26.56 -0.50 16.49
C GLY A 26 27.71 -1.50 16.49
N LEU A 27 28.14 -1.97 15.31
CA LEU A 27 29.27 -2.88 15.16
C LEU A 27 30.64 -2.21 15.43
N LEU A 28 30.72 -0.87 15.45
CA LEU A 28 31.95 -0.14 15.79
C LEU A 28 32.36 -0.26 17.26
N VAL A 29 31.50 -0.82 18.12
CA VAL A 29 31.86 -1.18 19.50
C VAL A 29 32.92 -2.27 19.54
N TYR A 30 32.94 -3.19 18.57
CA TYR A 30 33.88 -4.33 18.55
C TYR A 30 35.36 -3.93 18.31
N PRO A 31 35.67 -2.99 17.39
CA PRO A 31 37.01 -2.40 17.29
C PRO A 31 37.53 -1.77 18.58
N LEU A 32 36.66 -1.22 19.43
CA LEU A 32 37.07 -0.67 20.74
C LEU A 32 37.55 -1.77 21.69
N VAL A 33 36.91 -2.94 21.66
CA VAL A 33 37.34 -4.12 22.43
C VAL A 33 38.72 -4.61 21.96
N ALA A 34 38.96 -4.62 20.66
CA ALA A 34 40.28 -4.93 20.10
C ALA A 34 41.33 -3.90 20.54
N GLY A 35 41.01 -2.61 20.51
CA GLY A 35 41.88 -1.52 20.99
C GLY A 35 42.21 -1.63 22.48
N ALA A 36 41.23 -1.99 23.32
CA ALA A 36 41.46 -2.26 24.74
C ALA A 36 42.44 -3.43 24.95
N GLY A 37 42.35 -4.48 24.12
CA GLY A 37 43.33 -5.57 24.11
C GLY A 37 44.74 -5.10 23.76
N MET A 38 44.88 -4.22 22.77
CA MET A 38 46.18 -3.66 22.40
C MET A 38 46.79 -2.85 23.53
N ALA A 39 45.98 -2.02 24.21
CA ALA A 39 46.41 -1.26 25.38
C ALA A 39 46.85 -2.16 26.55
N GLN A 40 46.27 -3.36 26.65
CA GLN A 40 46.60 -4.33 27.70
C GLN A 40 47.85 -5.15 27.40
N TYR A 41 48.09 -5.52 26.14
CA TYR A 41 49.11 -6.51 25.77
C TYR A 41 50.30 -5.95 24.98
N ALA A 42 50.21 -4.75 24.42
CA ALA A 42 51.27 -4.11 23.65
C ALA A 42 51.79 -2.84 24.33
N SER A 43 53.07 -2.51 24.12
CA SER A 43 53.72 -1.32 24.66
C SER A 43 54.60 -0.63 23.61
N GLY A 44 54.92 0.65 23.84
CA GLY A 44 55.79 1.44 22.97
C GLY A 44 55.30 1.51 21.51
N ALA A 45 56.21 1.24 20.56
CA ALA A 45 55.91 1.26 19.13
C ALA A 45 54.83 0.25 18.71
N GLY A 46 54.69 -0.87 19.44
CA GLY A 46 53.66 -1.87 19.16
C GLY A 46 52.24 -1.38 19.46
N LEU A 47 52.08 -0.55 20.49
CA LEU A 47 50.78 0.06 20.82
C LEU A 47 50.35 1.07 19.75
N PHE A 48 51.29 1.90 19.27
CA PHE A 48 51.04 2.84 18.18
C PHE A 48 50.63 2.12 16.89
N ALA A 49 51.37 1.07 16.50
CA ALA A 49 51.04 0.25 15.34
C ALA A 49 49.64 -0.40 15.48
N GLY A 50 49.30 -0.90 16.68
CA GLY A 50 47.98 -1.44 16.97
C GLY A 50 46.84 -0.45 16.73
N TRP A 51 46.95 0.77 17.27
CA TRP A 51 45.94 1.82 17.06
C TRP A 51 45.78 2.22 15.59
N VAL A 52 46.89 2.30 14.85
CA VAL A 52 46.85 2.55 13.40
C VAL A 52 46.05 1.46 12.68
N ILE A 53 46.21 0.19 13.06
CA ILE A 53 45.45 -0.94 12.49
C ILE A 53 43.95 -0.81 12.81
N VAL A 54 43.58 -0.49 14.05
CA VAL A 54 42.17 -0.33 14.45
C VAL A 54 41.51 0.84 13.73
N VAL A 55 42.18 1.99 13.63
CA VAL A 55 41.66 3.15 12.90
C VAL A 55 41.50 2.85 11.41
N ALA A 56 42.50 2.21 10.80
CA ALA A 56 42.42 1.74 9.41
C ALA A 56 41.25 0.76 9.22
N PHE A 57 41.04 -0.17 10.16
CA PHE A 57 39.93 -1.11 10.12
C PHE A 57 38.58 -0.40 10.15
N CYS A 58 38.38 0.56 11.06
CA CYS A 58 37.15 1.35 11.14
C CYS A 58 36.89 2.15 9.85
N ALA A 59 37.92 2.77 9.27
CA ALA A 59 37.81 3.53 8.03
C ALA A 59 37.42 2.64 6.84
N VAL A 60 38.09 1.48 6.69
CA VAL A 60 37.77 0.51 5.64
C VAL A 60 36.38 -0.10 5.85
N TYR A 61 35.98 -0.34 7.11
CA TYR A 61 34.65 -0.84 7.44
C TYR A 61 33.56 0.16 7.04
N ALA A 62 33.68 1.43 7.44
CA ALA A 62 32.74 2.48 7.07
C ALA A 62 32.64 2.64 5.54
N LEU A 63 33.78 2.61 4.85
CA LEU A 63 33.82 2.65 3.38
C LEU A 63 33.11 1.43 2.78
N SER A 64 33.37 0.24 3.30
CA SER A 64 32.75 -1.00 2.82
C SER A 64 31.23 -1.00 3.03
N ALA A 65 30.73 -0.53 4.18
CA ALA A 65 29.31 -0.39 4.46
C ALA A 65 28.64 0.61 3.50
N TRP A 66 29.29 1.76 3.28
CA TRP A 66 28.83 2.78 2.34
C TRP A 66 28.76 2.27 0.89
N LEU A 67 29.81 1.60 0.40
CA LEU A 67 29.80 0.99 -0.94
C LEU A 67 28.73 -0.09 -1.06
N ALA A 68 28.56 -0.89 -0.02
CA ALA A 68 27.62 -2.01 0.00
C ALA A 68 26.15 -1.58 0.04
N ALA A 69 25.88 -0.34 0.48
CA ALA A 69 24.58 0.32 0.36
C ALA A 69 24.32 0.85 -1.06
N ARG A 70 25.36 1.20 -1.81
CA ARG A 70 25.25 1.90 -3.11
C ARG A 70 25.42 1.00 -4.33
N SER A 71 26.11 -0.15 -4.23
CA SER A 71 26.28 -1.09 -5.36
C SER A 71 26.71 -2.50 -4.95
N ARG A 72 26.41 -3.52 -5.78
CA ARG A 72 27.02 -4.87 -5.71
C ARG A 72 28.37 -4.91 -6.42
N SER A 73 29.29 -4.03 -6.02
CA SER A 73 30.59 -3.91 -6.68
C SER A 73 31.57 -5.00 -6.24
N ARG A 74 32.37 -5.51 -7.19
CA ARG A 74 33.55 -6.36 -6.93
C ARG A 74 34.52 -5.78 -5.89
N TRP A 75 34.54 -4.45 -5.75
CA TRP A 75 35.34 -3.73 -4.76
C TRP A 75 34.95 -4.07 -3.32
N PHE A 76 33.69 -4.48 -3.07
CA PHE A 76 33.26 -4.92 -1.74
C PHE A 76 34.11 -6.10 -1.24
N TRP A 77 34.33 -7.11 -2.07
CA TRP A 77 35.13 -8.28 -1.68
C TRP A 77 36.62 -7.94 -1.52
N ALA A 78 37.13 -6.99 -2.31
CA ALA A 78 38.49 -6.48 -2.10
C ALA A 78 38.61 -5.79 -0.73
N LEU A 79 37.64 -4.98 -0.33
CA LEU A 79 37.60 -4.33 0.98
C LEU A 79 37.45 -5.35 2.13
N VAL A 80 36.65 -6.41 1.96
CA VAL A 80 36.58 -7.53 2.91
C VAL A 80 37.93 -8.24 3.04
N GLY A 81 38.66 -8.41 1.94
CA GLY A 81 40.03 -8.92 1.94
C GLY A 81 40.98 -8.02 2.76
N VAL A 82 40.91 -6.70 2.55
CA VAL A 82 41.70 -5.72 3.33
C VAL A 82 41.35 -5.77 4.81
N LEU A 83 40.06 -5.85 5.17
CA LEU A 83 39.63 -6.00 6.58
C LEU A 83 40.18 -7.29 7.20
N THR A 84 40.22 -8.38 6.43
CA THR A 84 40.77 -9.67 6.87
C THR A 84 42.28 -9.57 7.12
N LEU A 85 43.03 -8.88 6.24
CA LEU A 85 44.46 -8.63 6.44
C LEU A 85 44.72 -7.76 7.69
N LEU A 86 43.92 -6.72 7.91
CA LEU A 86 44.01 -5.88 9.11
C LEU A 86 43.69 -6.67 10.38
N PHE A 87 42.69 -7.57 10.33
CA PHE A 87 42.41 -8.49 11.43
C PHE A 87 43.62 -9.39 11.73
N LEU A 88 44.23 -10.02 10.72
CA LEU A 88 45.40 -10.87 10.91
C LEU A 88 46.59 -10.08 11.47
N ALA A 89 46.79 -8.85 11.01
CA ALA A 89 47.83 -7.95 11.52
C ALA A 89 47.59 -7.52 12.98
N ALA A 90 46.34 -7.51 13.45
CA ALA A 90 45.98 -7.17 14.83
C ALA A 90 46.23 -8.32 15.82
N LEU A 91 46.30 -9.59 15.38
CA LEU A 91 46.43 -10.76 16.25
C LEU A 91 47.65 -10.72 17.20
N PRO A 92 48.87 -10.32 16.77
CA PRO A 92 50.03 -10.27 17.68
C PRO A 92 49.88 -9.24 18.80
N PHE A 93 49.11 -8.18 18.57
CA PHE A 93 48.97 -7.05 19.50
C PHE A 93 47.75 -7.21 20.41
N ALA A 94 46.59 -7.57 19.86
CA ALA A 94 45.33 -7.67 20.60
C ALA A 94 45.02 -9.09 21.12
N ARG A 95 45.77 -10.11 20.66
CA ARG A 95 45.56 -11.53 21.02
C ARG A 95 44.11 -11.96 20.77
N ALA A 96 43.47 -12.61 21.75
CA ALA A 96 42.08 -13.06 21.68
C ALA A 96 41.09 -11.92 21.37
N ASN A 97 41.37 -10.68 21.79
CA ASN A 97 40.49 -9.54 21.53
C ASN A 97 40.43 -9.16 20.03
N ALA A 98 41.39 -9.58 19.21
CA ALA A 98 41.35 -9.37 17.76
C ALA A 98 40.17 -10.10 17.09
N PHE A 99 39.68 -11.21 17.66
CA PHE A 99 38.59 -12.00 17.07
C PHE A 99 37.25 -11.25 17.01
N PHE A 100 37.07 -10.21 17.84
CA PHE A 100 35.92 -9.33 17.73
C PHE A 100 35.89 -8.55 16.39
N LEU A 101 37.06 -8.27 15.78
CA LEU A 101 37.14 -7.70 14.44
C LEU A 101 36.63 -8.69 13.39
N ALA A 102 36.93 -9.98 13.54
CA ALA A 102 36.43 -11.02 12.64
C ALA A 102 34.89 -11.09 12.66
N THR A 103 34.26 -10.84 13.81
CA THR A 103 32.79 -10.80 13.89
C THR A 103 32.16 -9.68 13.07
N VAL A 104 32.81 -8.52 12.99
CA VAL A 104 32.40 -7.40 12.12
C VAL A 104 32.57 -7.74 10.64
N ILE A 105 33.62 -8.48 10.27
CA ILE A 105 33.81 -8.95 8.89
C ILE A 105 32.71 -9.94 8.51
N VAL A 106 32.41 -10.90 9.39
CA VAL A 106 31.38 -11.91 9.17
C VAL A 106 30.00 -11.27 9.04
N SER A 107 29.65 -10.29 9.89
CA SER A 107 28.34 -9.61 9.82
C SER A 107 28.13 -8.88 8.48
N LEU A 108 29.21 -8.30 7.93
CA LEU A 108 29.17 -7.60 6.65
C LEU A 108 29.06 -8.58 5.45
N ALA A 109 29.75 -9.73 5.53
CA ALA A 109 29.84 -10.71 4.45
C ALA A 109 28.67 -11.72 4.44
N ALA A 110 28.19 -12.17 5.60
CA ALA A 110 27.22 -13.26 5.73
C ALA A 110 25.89 -13.06 4.98
N PRO A 111 25.31 -11.84 4.87
CA PRO A 111 24.09 -11.63 4.08
C PRO A 111 24.32 -11.78 2.55
N ARG A 112 25.57 -11.70 2.11
CA ARG A 112 25.98 -11.72 0.69
C ARG A 112 26.63 -13.03 0.27
N LEU A 113 26.96 -13.87 1.24
CA LEU A 113 27.55 -15.17 1.01
C LEU A 113 26.48 -16.18 0.59
N PRO A 114 26.75 -17.02 -0.42
CA PRO A 114 25.87 -18.13 -0.77
C PRO A 114 25.86 -19.18 0.36
N ARG A 115 24.80 -20.00 0.44
CA ARG A 115 24.62 -21.01 1.51
C ARG A 115 25.80 -21.99 1.64
N PHE A 116 26.56 -22.24 0.57
CA PHE A 116 27.75 -23.10 0.62
C PHE A 116 28.95 -22.50 1.37
N ALA A 117 28.92 -21.19 1.70
CA ALA A 117 29.97 -20.54 2.49
C ALA A 117 29.70 -20.58 4.00
N ILE A 118 28.58 -21.17 4.45
CA ILE A 118 28.27 -21.40 5.87
C ILE A 118 29.38 -22.21 6.58
N PRO A 119 29.98 -23.27 6.00
CA PRO A 119 31.09 -23.99 6.62
C PRO A 119 32.32 -23.13 6.84
N LEU A 120 32.59 -22.16 5.96
CA LEU A 120 33.71 -21.22 6.11
C LEU A 120 33.48 -20.28 7.31
N VAL A 121 32.26 -19.75 7.44
CA VAL A 121 31.86 -18.92 8.59
C VAL A 121 31.91 -19.74 9.89
N ALA A 122 31.37 -20.96 9.88
CA ALA A 122 31.42 -21.87 11.02
C ALA A 122 32.87 -22.23 11.40
N GLY A 123 33.74 -22.49 10.42
CA GLY A 123 35.16 -22.74 10.63
C GLY A 123 35.89 -21.55 11.24
N SER A 124 35.57 -20.32 10.80
CA SER A 124 36.14 -19.10 11.39
C SER A 124 35.69 -18.87 12.82
N ALA A 125 34.42 -19.17 13.13
CA ALA A 125 33.89 -19.11 14.50
C ALA A 125 34.52 -20.18 15.40
N LEU A 126 34.72 -21.39 14.87
CA LEU A 126 35.40 -22.47 15.57
C LEU A 126 36.88 -22.13 15.83
N ALA A 127 37.57 -21.54 14.85
CA ALA A 127 38.93 -21.06 15.05
C ALA A 127 38.99 -19.98 16.15
N ALA A 128 38.04 -19.06 16.16
CA ALA A 128 37.92 -18.04 17.18
C ALA A 128 37.61 -18.62 18.58
N LEU A 129 36.97 -19.79 18.65
CA LEU A 129 36.74 -20.56 19.87
C LEU A 129 38.00 -21.29 20.36
N LEU A 130 38.74 -21.94 19.45
CA LEU A 130 39.79 -22.90 19.81
C LEU A 130 41.19 -22.29 19.89
N VAL A 131 41.52 -21.33 19.01
CA VAL A 131 42.86 -20.73 18.91
C VAL A 131 43.30 -20.05 20.22
N PRO A 132 42.44 -19.29 20.94
CA PRO A 132 42.82 -18.69 22.22
C PRO A 132 43.28 -19.69 23.28
N TRP A 133 42.71 -20.90 23.27
CA TRP A 133 43.07 -21.96 24.22
C TRP A 133 44.33 -22.74 23.78
N ALA A 134 44.56 -22.86 22.48
CA ALA A 134 45.75 -23.54 21.94
C ALA A 134 47.05 -22.75 22.12
N VAL A 135 46.98 -21.41 22.17
CA VAL A 135 48.15 -20.52 22.25
C VAL A 135 48.48 -20.18 23.71
N ARG A 136 49.51 -20.83 24.28
CA ARG A 136 49.89 -20.68 25.71
C ARG A 136 50.00 -19.23 26.21
N PRO A 137 50.62 -18.27 25.48
CA PRO A 137 50.69 -16.87 25.91
C PRO A 137 49.33 -16.15 26.03
N TRP A 138 48.25 -16.72 25.48
CA TRP A 138 46.92 -16.10 25.45
C TRP A 138 46.01 -16.62 26.55
N GLN A 139 46.44 -17.64 27.30
CA GLN A 139 45.68 -18.29 28.37
C GLN A 139 45.58 -17.45 29.65
N SER A 140 46.34 -16.36 29.76
CA SER A 140 46.43 -15.52 30.96
C SER A 140 45.35 -14.42 31.06
N GLY A 141 44.35 -14.41 30.17
CA GLY A 141 43.23 -13.46 30.16
C GLY A 141 41.91 -14.07 30.70
N PRO A 142 40.79 -13.31 30.72
CA PRO A 142 39.47 -13.77 31.15
C PRO A 142 38.84 -14.76 30.13
N GLY A 143 39.47 -15.93 29.96
CA GLY A 143 39.34 -16.79 28.77
C GLY A 143 37.93 -17.29 28.46
N TRP A 144 37.15 -17.67 29.48
CA TRP A 144 35.81 -18.23 29.27
C TRP A 144 34.76 -17.16 28.94
N THR A 145 34.83 -15.96 29.52
CA THR A 145 33.85 -14.89 29.26
C THR A 145 33.97 -14.36 27.83
N GLN A 146 35.20 -14.25 27.31
CA GLN A 146 35.45 -13.87 25.91
C GLN A 146 34.92 -14.92 24.93
N THR A 147 35.12 -16.19 25.26
CA THR A 147 34.63 -17.32 24.47
C THR A 147 33.09 -17.31 24.41
N VAL A 148 32.42 -17.10 25.55
CA VAL A 148 30.96 -16.98 25.62
C VAL A 148 30.46 -15.77 24.84
N ALA A 149 31.07 -14.60 25.01
CA ALA A 149 30.70 -13.37 24.30
C ALA A 149 30.85 -13.51 22.78
N LEU A 150 31.91 -14.18 22.33
CA LEU A 150 32.18 -14.43 20.92
C LEU A 150 31.15 -15.40 20.31
N VAL A 151 30.87 -16.53 20.99
CA VAL A 151 29.83 -17.48 20.54
C VAL A 151 28.48 -16.80 20.48
N PHE A 152 28.11 -16.05 21.52
CA PHE A 152 26.87 -15.28 21.54
C PHE A 152 26.79 -14.30 20.38
N THR A 153 27.89 -13.59 20.09
CA THR A 153 27.92 -12.63 18.97
C THR A 153 27.79 -13.33 17.63
N VAL A 154 28.49 -14.45 17.40
CA VAL A 154 28.36 -15.23 16.15
C VAL A 154 26.92 -15.72 15.95
N LEU A 155 26.28 -16.23 17.00
CA LEU A 155 24.88 -16.67 16.96
C LEU A 155 23.94 -15.49 16.66
N MET A 156 24.15 -14.34 17.29
CA MET A 156 23.37 -13.13 17.02
C MET A 156 23.54 -12.66 15.58
N VAL A 157 24.77 -12.58 15.07
CA VAL A 157 25.02 -12.19 13.68
C VAL A 157 24.33 -13.15 12.70
N TYR A 158 24.39 -14.46 12.95
CA TYR A 158 23.69 -15.45 12.14
C TYR A 158 22.16 -15.27 12.20
N ALA A 159 21.60 -15.13 13.39
CA ALA A 159 20.17 -14.93 13.60
C ALA A 159 19.65 -13.66 12.90
N PHE A 160 20.38 -12.55 13.02
CA PHE A 160 20.06 -11.31 12.31
C PHE A 160 20.16 -11.45 10.80
N ALA A 161 21.19 -12.13 10.28
CA ALA A 161 21.32 -12.37 8.84
C ALA A 161 20.14 -13.21 8.30
N GLU A 162 19.71 -14.23 9.04
CA GLU A 162 18.56 -15.05 8.67
C GLU A 162 17.25 -14.27 8.77
N ALA A 163 17.07 -13.45 9.82
CA ALA A 163 15.91 -12.57 9.96
C ALA A 163 15.81 -11.55 8.81
N ILE A 164 16.93 -10.97 8.37
CA ILE A 164 16.97 -10.06 7.22
C ILE A 164 16.58 -10.81 5.93
N ARG A 165 17.12 -12.00 5.71
CA ARG A 165 16.76 -12.85 4.55
C ARG A 165 15.28 -13.20 4.54
N ALA A 166 14.74 -13.64 5.67
CA ALA A 166 13.33 -13.97 5.83
C ALA A 166 12.43 -12.76 5.60
N ASN A 167 12.81 -11.59 6.11
CA ASN A 167 12.06 -10.36 5.91
C ASN A 167 12.06 -9.91 4.45
N HIS A 168 13.21 -10.01 3.76
CA HIS A 168 13.28 -9.75 2.31
C HIS A 168 12.37 -10.69 1.51
N ALA A 169 12.43 -12.00 1.79
CA ALA A 169 11.56 -12.98 1.15
C ALA A 169 10.07 -12.71 1.42
N LEU A 170 9.73 -12.26 2.63
CA LEU A 170 8.37 -11.88 2.98
C LEU A 170 7.88 -10.65 2.21
N VAL A 171 8.73 -9.63 2.07
CA VAL A 171 8.41 -8.43 1.28
C VAL A 171 8.19 -8.78 -0.19
N GLU A 172 9.07 -9.60 -0.76
CA GLU A 172 8.94 -10.09 -2.14
C GLU A 172 7.65 -10.91 -2.32
N ALA A 173 7.35 -11.83 -1.41
CA ALA A 173 6.13 -12.63 -1.45
C ALA A 173 4.86 -11.77 -1.32
N ARG A 174 4.86 -10.74 -0.46
CA ARG A 174 3.73 -9.81 -0.34
C ARG A 174 3.51 -9.01 -1.63
N ALA A 175 4.57 -8.53 -2.26
CA ALA A 175 4.47 -7.84 -3.55
C ALA A 175 3.87 -8.75 -4.63
N GLU A 176 4.26 -10.02 -4.64
CA GLU A 176 3.72 -11.02 -5.55
C GLU A 176 2.23 -11.30 -5.30
N VAL A 177 1.82 -11.45 -4.04
CA VAL A 177 0.40 -11.63 -3.68
C VAL A 177 -0.45 -10.45 -4.14
N VAL A 178 0.02 -9.20 -3.93
CA VAL A 178 -0.70 -8.01 -4.39
C VAL A 178 -0.83 -7.99 -5.92
N ARG A 179 0.22 -8.36 -6.64
CA ARG A 179 0.19 -8.48 -8.11
C ARG A 179 -0.85 -9.50 -8.57
N LEU A 180 -0.78 -10.72 -8.03
CA LEU A 180 -1.70 -11.80 -8.38
C LEU A 180 -3.14 -11.46 -8.02
N ALA A 181 -3.38 -10.81 -6.88
CA ALA A 181 -4.71 -10.34 -6.51
C ALA A 181 -5.25 -9.31 -7.52
N SER A 182 -4.42 -8.34 -7.95
CA SER A 182 -4.83 -7.38 -8.98
C SER A 182 -5.10 -8.04 -10.33
N GLU A 183 -4.35 -9.08 -10.70
CA GLU A 183 -4.57 -9.81 -11.96
C GLU A 183 -5.85 -10.65 -11.90
N ALA A 184 -6.09 -11.34 -10.79
CA ALA A 184 -7.31 -12.10 -10.55
C ALA A 184 -8.55 -11.19 -10.57
N GLU A 185 -8.46 -10.01 -9.97
CA GLU A 185 -9.50 -8.98 -9.99
C GLU A 185 -9.84 -8.53 -11.41
N ARG A 186 -8.82 -8.19 -12.21
CA ARG A 186 -8.99 -7.80 -13.62
C ARG A 186 -9.61 -8.93 -14.44
N ALA A 187 -9.19 -10.17 -14.22
CA ALA A 187 -9.74 -11.34 -14.90
C ALA A 187 -11.21 -11.58 -14.52
N ARG A 188 -11.59 -11.34 -13.26
CA ARG A 188 -13.00 -11.39 -12.83
C ARG A 188 -13.83 -10.31 -13.52
N ILE A 189 -13.40 -9.05 -13.45
CA ILE A 189 -14.09 -7.93 -14.12
C ILE A 189 -14.26 -8.19 -15.61
N ALA A 190 -13.23 -8.69 -16.30
CA ALA A 190 -13.32 -9.01 -17.72
C ALA A 190 -14.39 -10.08 -18.02
N ARG A 191 -14.53 -11.08 -17.15
CA ARG A 191 -15.55 -12.13 -17.28
C ARG A 191 -16.95 -11.58 -17.03
N ASP A 192 -17.14 -10.83 -15.95
CA ASP A 192 -18.43 -10.22 -15.61
C ASP A 192 -18.90 -9.26 -16.72
N LEU A 193 -17.97 -8.48 -17.28
CA LEU A 193 -18.25 -7.63 -18.45
C LEU A 193 -18.62 -8.44 -19.68
N HIS A 194 -17.92 -9.55 -19.95
CA HIS A 194 -18.22 -10.42 -21.07
C HIS A 194 -19.62 -11.04 -20.94
N ASP A 195 -20.00 -11.49 -19.75
CA ASP A 195 -21.30 -12.11 -19.50
C ASP A 195 -22.44 -11.08 -19.64
N LEU A 196 -22.29 -9.89 -19.06
CA LEU A 196 -23.28 -8.80 -19.17
C LEU A 196 -23.47 -8.32 -20.61
N LEU A 197 -22.36 -8.11 -21.33
CA LEU A 197 -22.38 -7.71 -22.73
C LEU A 197 -22.94 -8.82 -23.63
N GLY A 198 -22.57 -10.07 -23.38
CA GLY A 198 -23.00 -11.22 -24.19
C GLY A 198 -24.51 -11.40 -24.20
N HIS A 199 -25.16 -11.32 -23.03
CA HIS A 199 -26.62 -11.42 -22.94
C HIS A 199 -27.31 -10.25 -23.64
N SER A 200 -26.85 -9.01 -23.38
CA SER A 200 -27.46 -7.80 -23.92
C SER A 200 -27.34 -7.71 -25.45
N LEU A 201 -26.15 -8.01 -26.00
CA LEU A 201 -25.91 -8.01 -27.44
C LEU A 201 -26.69 -9.12 -28.16
N THR A 202 -26.86 -10.27 -27.52
CA THR A 202 -27.69 -11.36 -28.06
C THR A 202 -29.16 -10.93 -28.14
N ALA A 203 -29.69 -10.33 -27.06
CA ALA A 203 -31.06 -9.82 -27.03
C ALA A 203 -31.30 -8.72 -28.08
N ILE A 204 -30.37 -7.76 -28.20
CA ILE A 204 -30.39 -6.72 -29.24
C ILE A 204 -30.42 -7.33 -30.64
N THR A 205 -29.60 -8.36 -30.89
CA THR A 205 -29.56 -9.04 -32.19
C THR A 205 -30.87 -9.75 -32.52
N VAL A 206 -31.46 -10.46 -31.54
CA VAL A 206 -32.74 -11.16 -31.72
C VAL A 206 -33.88 -10.17 -31.98
N LYS A 207 -34.00 -9.10 -31.18
CA LYS A 207 -35.04 -8.09 -31.35
C LYS A 207 -34.89 -7.26 -32.61
N SER A 208 -33.65 -6.93 -33.01
CA SER A 208 -33.39 -6.28 -34.30
C SER A 208 -33.82 -7.15 -35.49
N ASN A 209 -33.61 -8.48 -35.42
CA ASN A 209 -34.08 -9.41 -36.43
C ASN A 209 -35.62 -9.52 -36.45
N LEU A 210 -36.26 -9.48 -35.27
CA LEU A 210 -37.73 -9.49 -35.16
C LEU A 210 -38.35 -8.21 -35.73
N ALA A 211 -37.81 -7.04 -35.38
CA ALA A 211 -38.20 -5.75 -35.94
C ALA A 211 -38.14 -5.77 -37.48
N ARG A 212 -37.03 -6.26 -38.04
CA ARG A 212 -36.87 -6.39 -39.51
C ARG A 212 -37.94 -7.29 -40.15
N ARG A 213 -38.34 -8.39 -39.49
CA ARG A 213 -39.40 -9.28 -39.99
C ARG A 213 -40.79 -8.64 -39.88
N LEU A 214 -41.05 -7.91 -38.80
CA LEU A 214 -42.32 -7.23 -38.56
C LEU A 214 -42.53 -6.03 -39.48
N ALA A 215 -41.44 -5.34 -39.88
CA ALA A 215 -41.50 -4.22 -40.82
C ALA A 215 -42.17 -4.59 -42.16
N ALA A 216 -42.11 -5.86 -42.58
CA ALA A 216 -42.80 -6.33 -43.77
C ALA A 216 -44.33 -6.48 -43.59
N ASN A 217 -44.81 -6.62 -42.35
CA ASN A 217 -46.19 -6.96 -42.00
C ASN A 217 -46.91 -5.89 -41.16
N GLY A 218 -46.25 -4.78 -40.81
CA GLY A 218 -46.84 -3.65 -40.07
C GLY A 218 -45.80 -2.74 -39.40
N VAL A 219 -45.93 -1.42 -39.58
CA VAL A 219 -44.94 -0.43 -39.11
C VAL A 219 -44.95 -0.26 -37.58
N GLU A 220 -46.12 -0.22 -36.94
CA GLU A 220 -46.23 0.01 -35.48
C GLU A 220 -45.45 -1.02 -34.65
N ARG A 221 -45.68 -2.32 -34.89
CA ARG A 221 -44.98 -3.39 -34.16
C ARG A 221 -43.48 -3.41 -34.41
N SER A 222 -43.03 -2.92 -35.57
CA SER A 222 -41.60 -2.77 -35.87
C SER A 222 -40.99 -1.61 -35.08
N VAL A 223 -41.72 -0.51 -34.88
CA VAL A 223 -41.28 0.64 -34.10
C VAL A 223 -41.15 0.28 -32.61
N ASP A 224 -42.08 -0.53 -32.07
CA ASP A 224 -42.02 -1.00 -30.69
C ASP A 224 -40.73 -1.80 -30.41
N GLU A 225 -40.40 -2.78 -31.26
CA GLU A 225 -39.18 -3.59 -31.11
C GLU A 225 -37.89 -2.76 -31.28
N ILE A 226 -37.89 -1.75 -32.16
CA ILE A 226 -36.76 -0.82 -32.29
C ILE A 226 -36.58 0.02 -31.01
N THR A 227 -37.68 0.46 -30.40
CA THR A 227 -37.66 1.23 -29.13
C THR A 227 -37.13 0.38 -27.98
N GLU A 228 -37.47 -0.91 -27.94
CA GLU A 228 -36.89 -1.84 -26.98
C GLU A 228 -35.39 -2.09 -27.21
N VAL A 229 -34.94 -2.19 -28.47
CA VAL A 229 -33.51 -2.28 -28.80
C VAL A 229 -32.75 -1.04 -28.32
N GLU A 230 -33.30 0.17 -28.51
CA GLU A 230 -32.69 1.39 -28.01
C GLU A 230 -32.57 1.38 -26.48
N THR A 231 -33.63 0.95 -25.80
CA THR A 231 -33.68 0.84 -24.33
C THR A 231 -32.63 -0.15 -23.81
N LEU A 232 -32.56 -1.36 -24.40
CA LEU A 232 -31.58 -2.39 -24.05
C LEU A 232 -30.14 -1.92 -24.28
N SER A 233 -29.89 -1.20 -25.37
CA SER A 233 -28.56 -0.66 -25.68
C SER A 233 -28.13 0.41 -24.66
N ARG A 234 -29.04 1.32 -24.29
CA ARG A 234 -28.80 2.33 -23.26
C ARG A 234 -28.55 1.69 -21.89
N GLN A 235 -29.30 0.64 -21.55
CA GLN A 235 -29.13 -0.09 -20.29
C GLN A 235 -27.77 -0.82 -20.26
N ALA A 236 -27.42 -1.56 -21.32
CA ALA A 236 -26.14 -2.27 -21.40
C ALA A 236 -24.94 -1.31 -21.29
N LEU A 237 -25.03 -0.12 -21.89
CA LEU A 237 -23.99 0.91 -21.75
C LEU A 237 -23.92 1.46 -20.32
N ALA A 238 -25.05 1.60 -19.62
CA ALA A 238 -25.08 1.99 -18.22
C ALA A 238 -24.45 0.92 -17.31
N ASP A 239 -24.76 -0.36 -17.55
CA ASP A 239 -24.22 -1.49 -16.79
C ASP A 239 -22.70 -1.64 -16.98
N VAL A 240 -22.20 -1.49 -18.22
CA VAL A 240 -20.76 -1.45 -18.51
C VAL A 240 -20.09 -0.27 -17.82
N ARG A 241 -20.70 0.92 -17.86
CA ARG A 241 -20.16 2.09 -17.16
C ARG A 241 -20.10 1.86 -15.66
N ALA A 242 -21.12 1.26 -15.07
CA ALA A 242 -21.16 0.92 -13.64
C ALA A 242 -20.09 -0.12 -13.26
N ALA A 243 -19.90 -1.15 -14.08
CA ALA A 243 -18.89 -2.19 -13.87
C ALA A 243 -17.45 -1.67 -14.06
N VAL A 244 -17.19 -0.82 -15.07
CA VAL A 244 -15.86 -0.22 -15.33
C VAL A 244 -15.54 0.92 -14.38
N SER A 245 -16.53 1.69 -13.91
CA SER A 245 -16.30 2.74 -12.91
C SER A 245 -15.99 2.19 -11.52
N GLY A 246 -16.24 0.89 -11.28
CA GLY A 246 -16.50 0.38 -9.94
C GLY A 246 -17.78 1.02 -9.38
N TYR A 247 -18.51 0.49 -8.40
CA TYR A 247 -17.97 -0.02 -7.15
C TYR A 247 -16.72 0.72 -6.62
N ARG A 248 -16.47 1.96 -7.08
CA ARG A 248 -15.76 2.93 -6.26
C ARG A 248 -16.80 3.37 -5.26
N ASP A 249 -16.56 3.04 -3.99
CA ASP A 249 -17.35 3.45 -2.82
C ASP A 249 -18.13 4.71 -3.15
N VAL A 250 -19.46 4.57 -3.25
CA VAL A 250 -20.35 5.72 -3.36
C VAL A 250 -20.23 6.47 -2.04
N THR A 251 -19.17 7.26 -1.92
CA THR A 251 -18.91 8.07 -0.75
C THR A 251 -19.76 9.32 -0.91
N LEU A 252 -20.55 9.61 0.12
CA LEU A 252 -21.37 10.81 0.17
C LEU A 252 -20.55 12.07 -0.17
N ALA A 253 -19.33 12.18 0.34
CA ALA A 253 -18.41 13.28 0.02
C ALA A 253 -18.04 13.37 -1.47
N GLY A 254 -17.79 12.22 -2.12
CA GLY A 254 -17.50 12.16 -3.55
C GLY A 254 -18.70 12.58 -4.41
N GLU A 255 -19.91 12.17 -4.02
CA GLU A 255 -21.13 12.54 -4.74
C GLU A 255 -21.51 14.01 -4.56
N LEU A 256 -21.29 14.59 -3.38
CA LEU A 256 -21.46 16.04 -3.16
C LEU A 256 -20.50 16.86 -4.04
N ALA A 257 -19.24 16.43 -4.15
CA ALA A 257 -18.25 17.10 -4.99
C ALA A 257 -18.62 17.03 -6.49
N ARG A 258 -18.98 15.83 -6.99
CA ARG A 258 -19.46 15.63 -8.37
C ARG A 258 -20.74 16.42 -8.65
N GLY A 259 -21.69 16.38 -7.71
CA GLY A 259 -22.95 17.09 -7.78
C GLY A 259 -22.78 18.60 -7.85
N ARG A 260 -21.80 19.17 -7.12
CA ARG A 260 -21.46 20.60 -7.19
C ARG A 260 -21.03 21.01 -8.60
N GLU A 261 -20.24 20.18 -9.27
CA GLU A 261 -19.81 20.44 -10.65
C GLU A 261 -20.96 20.28 -11.64
N LEU A 262 -21.80 19.25 -11.47
CA LEU A 262 -23.01 19.04 -12.26
C LEU A 262 -23.97 20.24 -12.20
N LEU A 263 -24.29 20.71 -10.98
CA LEU A 263 -25.18 21.86 -10.79
C LEU A 263 -24.60 23.14 -11.37
N ARG A 264 -23.28 23.36 -11.22
CA ARG A 264 -22.58 24.50 -11.82
C ARG A 264 -22.69 24.46 -13.35
N ALA A 265 -22.46 23.30 -13.96
CA ALA A 265 -22.59 23.13 -15.40
C ALA A 265 -24.02 23.36 -15.91
N SER A 266 -25.03 23.10 -15.09
CA SER A 266 -26.44 23.39 -15.40
C SER A 266 -26.89 24.80 -15.00
N GLY A 267 -26.00 25.67 -14.51
CA GLY A 267 -26.34 27.05 -14.12
C GLY A 267 -27.13 27.18 -12.80
N VAL A 268 -27.12 26.14 -11.96
CA VAL A 268 -27.82 26.10 -10.66
C VAL A 268 -26.85 26.43 -9.54
N ILE A 269 -27.24 27.31 -8.61
CA ILE A 269 -26.45 27.64 -7.42
C ILE A 269 -26.48 26.44 -6.47
N ALA A 270 -25.31 25.85 -6.23
CA ALA A 270 -25.13 24.68 -5.38
C ALA A 270 -24.78 25.07 -3.94
N ASP A 271 -25.71 24.85 -3.01
CA ASP A 271 -25.53 24.99 -1.57
C ASP A 271 -25.41 23.61 -0.92
N LEU A 272 -24.21 23.03 -1.07
CA LEU A 272 -23.92 21.64 -0.69
C LEU A 272 -22.86 21.61 0.42
N PRO A 273 -23.01 20.77 1.46
CA PRO A 273 -22.00 20.56 2.49
C PRO A 273 -20.66 20.16 1.86
N THR A 274 -19.56 20.66 2.43
CA THR A 274 -18.20 20.33 1.97
C THR A 274 -17.63 19.10 2.67
N ALA A 275 -18.19 18.74 3.81
CA ALA A 275 -17.87 17.53 4.56
C ALA A 275 -19.15 16.75 4.88
N ALA A 276 -18.99 15.44 5.07
CA ALA A 276 -20.06 14.48 5.32
C ALA A 276 -19.82 13.67 6.61
N ASP A 277 -18.89 14.14 7.44
CA ASP A 277 -18.46 13.59 8.73
C ASP A 277 -19.58 13.59 9.79
N VAL A 278 -20.60 14.43 9.61
CA VAL A 278 -21.82 14.42 10.45
C VAL A 278 -22.65 13.14 10.26
N VAL A 279 -22.50 12.43 9.14
CA VAL A 279 -23.30 11.25 8.78
C VAL A 279 -22.64 9.97 9.31
N ASP A 280 -23.44 9.11 9.95
CA ASP A 280 -22.98 7.79 10.41
C ASP A 280 -22.42 6.97 9.23
N GLY A 281 -21.28 6.30 9.46
CA GLY A 281 -20.62 5.44 8.49
C GLY A 281 -21.56 4.40 7.88
N ALA A 282 -22.52 3.89 8.65
CA ALA A 282 -23.53 2.93 8.17
C ALA A 282 -24.45 3.49 7.08
N HIS A 283 -24.64 4.82 7.02
CA HIS A 283 -25.57 5.47 6.09
C HIS A 283 -24.88 6.18 4.92
N GLN A 284 -23.54 6.32 4.94
CA GLN A 284 -22.83 7.12 3.94
C GLN A 284 -23.02 6.64 2.51
N GLU A 285 -23.07 5.32 2.30
CA GLU A 285 -23.28 4.76 0.96
C GLU A 285 -24.70 5.03 0.46
N LEU A 286 -25.70 4.71 1.28
CA LEU A 286 -27.11 4.96 0.96
C LEU A 286 -27.36 6.44 0.67
N PHE A 287 -26.85 7.33 1.52
CA PHE A 287 -27.00 8.77 1.33
C PHE A 287 -26.27 9.28 0.09
N GLY A 288 -25.11 8.70 -0.26
CA GLY A 288 -24.44 9.02 -1.51
C GLY A 288 -25.30 8.68 -2.74
N TRP A 289 -26.01 7.55 -2.73
CA TRP A 289 -26.99 7.23 -3.78
C TRP A 289 -28.14 8.23 -3.85
N VAL A 290 -28.68 8.65 -2.70
CA VAL A 290 -29.77 9.64 -2.63
C VAL A 290 -29.32 10.99 -3.18
N VAL A 291 -28.12 11.46 -2.81
CA VAL A 291 -27.55 12.71 -3.35
C VAL A 291 -27.36 12.63 -4.86
N ARG A 292 -26.77 11.53 -5.35
CA ARG A 292 -26.52 11.37 -6.78
C ARG A 292 -27.82 11.45 -7.59
N GLU A 293 -28.85 10.73 -7.16
CA GLU A 293 -30.15 10.73 -7.84
C GLU A 293 -30.84 12.09 -7.70
N GLY A 294 -30.88 12.66 -6.49
CA GLY A 294 -31.49 13.96 -6.22
C GLY A 294 -30.88 15.09 -7.06
N LEU A 295 -29.54 15.21 -7.07
CA LEU A 295 -28.84 16.25 -7.83
C LEU A 295 -28.95 16.04 -9.35
N THR A 296 -29.00 14.78 -9.80
CA THR A 296 -29.27 14.47 -11.22
C THR A 296 -30.66 14.91 -11.62
N ASN A 297 -31.67 14.68 -10.77
CA ASN A 297 -33.04 15.08 -11.02
C ASN A 297 -33.18 16.62 -11.04
N VAL A 298 -32.49 17.32 -10.15
CA VAL A 298 -32.45 18.80 -10.20
C VAL A 298 -31.87 19.29 -11.51
N ALA A 299 -30.68 18.79 -11.90
CA ALA A 299 -29.97 19.24 -13.09
C ALA A 299 -30.75 18.94 -14.39
N ARG A 300 -31.53 17.86 -14.43
CA ARG A 300 -32.28 17.43 -15.63
C ARG A 300 -33.71 17.95 -15.70
N HIS A 301 -34.38 18.11 -14.56
CA HIS A 301 -35.85 18.21 -14.52
C HIS A 301 -36.39 19.41 -13.73
N ALA A 302 -35.67 19.95 -12.75
CA ALA A 302 -36.25 20.94 -11.83
C ALA A 302 -36.43 22.34 -12.41
N ARG A 303 -35.61 22.75 -13.40
CA ARG A 303 -35.48 24.17 -13.83
C ARG A 303 -35.29 25.11 -12.63
N ALA A 304 -34.50 24.66 -11.66
CA ALA A 304 -34.19 25.38 -10.44
C ALA A 304 -33.11 26.44 -10.67
N THR A 305 -33.09 27.45 -9.80
CA THR A 305 -31.99 28.42 -9.68
C THR A 305 -31.06 28.10 -8.51
N ARG A 306 -31.55 27.38 -7.50
CA ARG A 306 -30.80 26.96 -6.32
C ARG A 306 -31.15 25.53 -5.92
N CYS A 307 -30.15 24.80 -5.47
CA CYS A 307 -30.30 23.50 -4.84
C CYS A 307 -29.50 23.45 -3.54
N THR A 308 -30.14 22.98 -2.47
CA THR A 308 -29.57 22.87 -1.13
C THR A 308 -29.61 21.42 -0.68
N VAL A 309 -28.51 20.94 -0.09
CA VAL A 309 -28.45 19.63 0.58
C VAL A 309 -28.20 19.81 2.07
N VAL A 310 -29.02 19.18 2.89
CA VAL A 310 -28.90 19.20 4.35
C VAL A 310 -28.60 17.80 4.84
N LEU A 311 -27.59 17.68 5.71
CA LEU A 311 -27.14 16.41 6.27
C LEU A 311 -27.21 16.44 7.80
N SER A 312 -27.55 15.30 8.38
CA SER A 312 -27.46 15.01 9.81
C SER A 312 -27.01 13.56 10.01
N ALA A 313 -26.81 13.12 11.25
CA ALA A 313 -26.35 11.76 11.56
C ALA A 313 -27.20 10.65 10.93
N SER A 314 -28.51 10.86 10.83
CA SER A 314 -29.46 9.87 10.35
C SER A 314 -30.46 10.39 9.33
N ALA A 315 -30.35 11.63 8.86
CA ALA A 315 -31.24 12.18 7.85
C ALA A 315 -30.51 12.99 6.78
N LEU A 316 -31.08 12.97 5.58
CA LEU A 316 -30.61 13.70 4.41
C LEU A 316 -31.79 14.33 3.68
N GLU A 317 -31.65 15.61 3.32
CA GLU A 317 -32.63 16.32 2.50
C GLU A 317 -31.96 16.99 1.30
N VAL A 318 -32.59 16.87 0.13
CA VAL A 318 -32.26 17.59 -1.10
C VAL A 318 -33.46 18.48 -1.44
N LEU A 319 -33.21 19.78 -1.57
CA LEU A 319 -34.22 20.81 -1.77
C LEU A 319 -33.86 21.63 -3.01
N ASP A 320 -34.83 21.89 -3.87
CA ASP A 320 -34.68 22.84 -4.98
C ASP A 320 -35.82 23.86 -5.03
N ASP A 321 -35.55 25.02 -5.63
CA ASP A 321 -36.50 26.12 -5.82
C ASP A 321 -37.16 26.12 -7.20
N GLY A 322 -37.10 24.97 -7.89
CA GLY A 322 -37.59 24.76 -9.25
C GLY A 322 -39.10 24.59 -9.35
N VAL A 323 -39.55 24.23 -10.56
CA VAL A 323 -40.97 23.98 -10.89
C VAL A 323 -41.19 22.52 -11.28
N GLY A 324 -40.43 21.61 -10.68
CA GLY A 324 -40.38 20.18 -11.02
C GLY A 324 -41.77 19.56 -11.22
N ALA A 325 -41.87 18.66 -12.20
CA ALA A 325 -43.14 18.12 -12.70
C ALA A 325 -44.03 17.54 -11.59
N ARG A 326 -45.34 17.85 -11.64
CA ARG A 326 -46.37 17.40 -10.68
C ARG A 326 -46.65 15.89 -10.72
N THR A 327 -45.97 15.09 -11.56
CA THR A 327 -46.33 13.70 -11.82
C THR A 327 -45.15 12.75 -12.02
N SER A 328 -45.29 11.63 -11.31
CA SER A 328 -44.62 10.31 -11.31
C SER A 328 -43.16 10.21 -10.84
N ALA A 329 -42.98 9.40 -9.80
CA ALA A 329 -41.71 8.79 -9.46
C ALA A 329 -41.18 8.02 -10.68
N GLY A 330 -40.13 8.53 -11.32
CA GLY A 330 -39.40 7.78 -12.33
C GLY A 330 -38.77 6.52 -11.71
N ASN A 331 -38.35 5.57 -12.55
CA ASN A 331 -37.75 4.31 -12.11
C ASN A 331 -36.61 4.50 -11.09
N GLY A 332 -35.86 5.61 -11.17
CA GLY A 332 -34.80 5.97 -10.22
C GLY A 332 -35.30 6.21 -8.79
N LEU A 333 -36.38 6.98 -8.61
CA LEU A 333 -36.97 7.24 -7.29
C LEU A 333 -37.69 6.01 -6.72
N THR A 334 -38.24 5.14 -7.58
CA THR A 334 -38.86 3.87 -7.13
C THR A 334 -37.79 2.93 -6.56
N GLY A 335 -36.70 2.68 -7.29
CA GLY A 335 -35.62 1.84 -6.79
C GLY A 335 -34.91 2.42 -5.56
N LEU A 336 -34.80 3.75 -5.47
CA LEU A 336 -34.25 4.42 -4.28
C LEU A 336 -35.15 4.23 -3.06
N ARG A 337 -36.48 4.25 -3.23
CA ARG A 337 -37.44 4.01 -2.14
C ARG A 337 -37.31 2.59 -1.57
N GLU A 338 -37.21 1.59 -2.45
CA GLU A 338 -37.03 0.20 -2.07
C GLU A 338 -35.75 0.01 -1.26
N ARG A 339 -34.63 0.55 -1.76
CA ARG A 339 -33.33 0.45 -1.09
C ARG A 339 -33.29 1.16 0.27
N VAL A 340 -33.96 2.30 0.42
CA VAL A 340 -34.11 2.99 1.72
C VAL A 340 -34.95 2.16 2.68
N ALA A 341 -36.04 1.54 2.21
CA ALA A 341 -36.89 0.69 3.04
C ALA A 341 -36.17 -0.58 3.51
N GLU A 342 -35.37 -1.22 2.64
CA GLU A 342 -34.52 -2.37 3.00
C GLU A 342 -33.51 -2.02 4.10
N ALA A 343 -32.99 -0.79 4.09
CA ALA A 343 -32.10 -0.29 5.13
C ALA A 343 -32.82 0.19 6.41
N GLY A 344 -34.15 0.02 6.51
CA GLY A 344 -34.94 0.43 7.67
C GLY A 344 -35.21 1.93 7.76
N GLY A 345 -35.04 2.67 6.65
CA GLY A 345 -35.32 4.09 6.55
C GLY A 345 -36.67 4.42 5.94
N ARG A 346 -37.03 5.70 5.95
CA ARG A 346 -38.20 6.27 5.28
C ARG A 346 -37.75 7.32 4.27
N MET A 347 -38.33 7.28 3.07
CA MET A 347 -38.10 8.28 2.02
C MET A 347 -39.39 9.00 1.64
N GLU A 348 -39.32 10.32 1.57
CA GLU A 348 -40.37 11.21 1.08
C GLU A 348 -39.85 11.99 -0.12
N ALA A 349 -40.65 12.08 -1.17
CA ALA A 349 -40.28 12.78 -2.39
C ALA A 349 -41.52 13.49 -2.95
N GLY A 350 -41.48 14.82 -3.07
CA GLY A 350 -42.66 15.58 -3.48
C GLY A 350 -42.44 17.07 -3.67
N PRO A 351 -43.40 17.76 -4.31
CA PRO A 351 -43.34 19.21 -4.49
C PRO A 351 -43.51 19.95 -3.16
N LEU A 352 -42.88 21.12 -3.07
CA LEU A 352 -43.06 22.08 -1.96
C LEU A 352 -44.04 23.18 -2.36
N ASP A 353 -44.84 23.63 -1.39
CA ASP A 353 -45.72 24.80 -1.52
C ASP A 353 -45.00 26.03 -0.96
N PRO A 354 -44.92 27.19 -1.67
CA PRO A 354 -45.54 27.51 -2.96
C PRO A 354 -44.73 27.11 -4.21
N LYS A 355 -43.45 26.73 -4.06
CA LYS A 355 -42.57 26.34 -5.17
C LYS A 355 -41.44 25.44 -4.67
N GLY A 356 -40.95 24.54 -5.52
CA GLY A 356 -39.80 23.69 -5.26
C GLY A 356 -40.12 22.22 -5.18
N TRP A 357 -39.10 21.41 -4.91
CA TRP A 357 -39.23 19.97 -4.72
C TRP A 357 -38.28 19.50 -3.62
N ARG A 358 -38.73 18.50 -2.86
CA ARG A 358 -38.02 17.94 -1.71
C ARG A 358 -37.88 16.44 -1.87
N LEU A 359 -36.66 15.95 -1.67
CA LEU A 359 -36.32 14.55 -1.45
C LEU A 359 -35.71 14.43 -0.05
N ALA A 360 -36.41 13.75 0.86
CA ALA A 360 -35.98 13.58 2.24
C ALA A 360 -35.87 12.09 2.57
N VAL A 361 -34.79 11.70 3.24
CA VAL A 361 -34.55 10.36 3.78
C VAL A 361 -34.23 10.47 5.26
N VAL A 362 -34.89 9.64 6.07
CA VAL A 362 -34.64 9.53 7.52
C VAL A 362 -34.41 8.07 7.88
N MET A 363 -33.32 7.80 8.58
CA MET A 363 -32.92 6.49 9.08
C MET A 363 -33.28 6.39 10.56
N GLY A 364 -34.04 5.36 10.92
CA GLY A 364 -34.58 5.22 12.28
C GLY A 364 -35.64 6.27 12.60
N ALA A 365 -36.92 5.89 12.62
CA ALA A 365 -37.93 6.73 13.26
C ALA A 365 -37.83 6.58 14.80
N PRO A 366 -38.17 7.61 15.59
CA PRO A 366 -38.35 7.46 17.02
C PRO A 366 -39.45 6.42 17.29
N ALA A 367 -39.22 5.62 18.33
CA ALA A 367 -40.19 4.64 18.85
C ALA A 367 -41.53 5.27 19.19
#